data_AF-A0A2V5T358-F1
#
_entry.id   AF-A0A2V5T358-F1
#
_cell.length_a   1.000
_cell.length_b   1.000
_cell.length_c   1.000
_cell.angle_alpha   90.00
_cell.angle_beta   90.00
_cell.angle_gamma   90.00
#
_symmetry.space_group_name_H-M   'P 1'
#
loop_
_entity.id
_entity.type
_entity.pdbx_description
1 polymer ?
#
loop_
_entity_poly.entity_id
_entity_poly.type
_entity_poly.pdbx_seq_one_letter_code
_entity_poly.pdbx_strand_id
1 'polypeptide(L)'
;MNALIIVDLQNDFLPGGALPVPHGDEVIPLANELQQRFALVLATQDWHPPDHGSFAPNHSGKKPGDRIILDGIEQILWPVHCVQDTHGAEFAPSFDTSRIARIFHKGIDPRIDSYSTFFDNAHRRSTGLGEYLNERSVKNVYLLGLALDYCVKY
;
A
#
# COMPACT_ATOMS: atom_id res chain seq x y z
N MET A 1 3.40 -1.89 23.76
CA MET A 1 2.76 -0.78 23.03
C MET A 1 2.00 -1.34 21.83
N ASN A 2 0.87 -0.75 21.48
CA ASN A 2 0.09 -1.12 20.29
C ASN A 2 0.33 -0.10 19.18
N ALA A 3 0.49 -0.57 17.95
CA ALA A 3 0.61 0.28 16.76
C ALA A 3 -0.58 0.05 15.82
N LEU A 4 -1.05 1.16 15.23
CA LEU A 4 -1.99 1.13 14.12
C LEU A 4 -1.24 1.40 12.82
N ILE A 5 -1.43 0.55 11.83
CA ILE A 5 -0.90 0.73 10.46
C ILE A 5 -2.10 0.96 9.54
N ILE A 6 -2.11 2.13 8.91
CA ILE A 6 -3.12 2.55 7.96
C ILE A 6 -2.58 2.26 6.54
N VAL A 7 -3.17 1.29 5.88
CA VAL A 7 -2.69 0.72 4.62
C VAL A 7 -3.34 1.45 3.45
N ASP A 8 -2.53 2.17 2.68
CA ASP A 8 -2.81 2.62 1.32
C ASP A 8 -4.15 3.36 1.13
N LEU A 9 -4.47 4.32 2.01
CA LEU A 9 -5.62 5.24 1.82
C LEU A 9 -5.29 6.32 0.78
N GLN A 10 -4.95 5.89 -0.44
CA GLN A 10 -4.50 6.72 -1.55
C GLN A 10 -5.61 6.93 -2.59
N ASN A 11 -5.52 8.02 -3.35
CA ASN A 11 -6.54 8.43 -4.31
C ASN A 11 -6.86 7.33 -5.35
N ASP A 12 -5.85 6.65 -5.87
CA ASP A 12 -6.06 5.62 -6.90
C ASP A 12 -6.84 4.40 -6.40
N PHE A 13 -6.86 4.13 -5.09
CA PHE A 13 -7.62 3.04 -4.49
C PHE A 13 -9.04 3.43 -4.08
N LEU A 14 -9.41 4.71 -4.17
CA LEU A 14 -10.76 5.17 -3.84
C LEU A 14 -11.68 5.20 -5.06
N PRO A 15 -13.01 5.24 -4.89
CA PRO A 15 -13.94 5.42 -6.01
C PRO A 15 -13.56 6.62 -6.89
N GLY A 16 -13.37 6.36 -8.19
CA GLY A 16 -12.93 7.34 -9.18
C GLY A 16 -11.42 7.35 -9.46
N GLY A 17 -10.62 6.65 -8.66
CA GLY A 17 -9.19 6.42 -8.87
C GLY A 17 -8.89 5.41 -9.99
N ALA A 18 -7.60 5.19 -10.28
CA ALA A 18 -7.17 4.28 -11.35
C ALA A 18 -7.37 2.78 -11.04
N LEU A 19 -7.41 2.41 -9.76
CA LEU A 19 -7.62 1.04 -9.28
C LEU A 19 -8.60 1.02 -8.09
N PRO A 20 -9.86 1.45 -8.30
CA PRO A 20 -10.76 1.77 -7.20
C PRO A 20 -11.21 0.50 -6.46
N VAL A 21 -11.11 0.52 -5.13
CA VAL A 21 -11.79 -0.43 -4.26
C VAL A 21 -13.24 0.05 -4.09
N PRO A 22 -14.25 -0.79 -4.36
CA PRO A 22 -15.64 -0.41 -4.16
C PRO A 22 -15.88 0.03 -2.71
N HIS A 23 -16.49 1.21 -2.53
CA HIS A 23 -16.75 1.80 -1.21
C HIS A 23 -15.50 2.01 -0.35
N GLY A 24 -14.30 2.07 -0.96
CA GLY A 24 -13.04 2.18 -0.23
C GLY A 24 -12.91 3.45 0.61
N ASP A 25 -13.63 4.51 0.25
CA ASP A 25 -13.66 5.79 0.96
C ASP A 25 -14.41 5.71 2.31
N GLU A 26 -15.32 4.75 2.48
CA GLU A 26 -16.10 4.58 3.71
C GLU A 26 -15.23 4.18 4.93
N VAL A 27 -14.01 3.69 4.72
CA VAL A 27 -13.07 3.38 5.81
C VAL A 27 -12.40 4.62 6.38
N ILE A 28 -12.34 5.73 5.65
CA ILE A 28 -11.55 6.92 6.03
C ILE A 28 -12.06 7.57 7.32
N PRO A 29 -13.38 7.78 7.53
CA PRO A 29 -13.87 8.30 8.81
C PRO A 29 -13.48 7.43 10.00
N LEU A 30 -13.55 6.10 9.84
CA LEU A 30 -13.12 5.16 10.87
C LEU A 30 -11.61 5.22 11.11
N ALA A 31 -10.82 5.31 10.04
CA ALA A 31 -9.37 5.49 10.14
C ALA A 31 -9.06 6.73 10.98
N ASN A 32 -9.65 7.88 10.65
CA ASN A 32 -9.51 9.16 11.36
C ASN A 32 -9.89 9.09 12.84
N GLU A 33 -10.96 8.38 13.19
CA GLU A 33 -11.34 8.18 14.60
C GLU A 33 -10.34 7.28 15.33
N LEU A 34 -9.99 6.14 14.74
CA LEU A 34 -9.19 5.11 15.42
C LEU A 34 -7.78 5.58 15.76
N GLN A 35 -7.17 6.47 14.96
CA GLN A 35 -5.83 7.00 15.22
C GLN A 35 -5.67 7.59 16.63
N GLN A 36 -6.76 8.13 17.20
CA GLN A 36 -6.76 8.75 18.53
C GLN A 36 -6.60 7.72 19.65
N ARG A 37 -6.85 6.44 19.37
CA ARG A 37 -6.80 5.32 20.34
C ARG A 37 -5.43 4.63 20.38
N PHE A 38 -4.50 5.04 19.51
CA PHE A 38 -3.18 4.43 19.41
C PHE A 38 -2.06 5.41 19.75
N ALA A 39 -1.06 4.89 20.46
CA ALA A 39 0.16 5.63 20.81
C ALA A 39 1.12 5.77 19.63
N LEU A 40 1.05 4.86 18.65
CA LEU A 40 1.85 4.88 17.44
C LEU A 40 0.93 4.62 16.25
N VAL A 41 0.90 5.56 15.30
CA VAL A 41 0.15 5.45 14.04
C VAL A 41 1.14 5.58 12.90
N LEU A 42 1.11 4.61 12.00
CA LEU A 42 1.94 4.52 10.81
C LEU A 42 1.04 4.44 9.59
N ALA A 43 1.56 4.83 8.43
CA ALA A 43 0.86 4.64 7.17
C ALA A 43 1.77 3.98 6.14
N THR A 44 1.17 3.28 5.19
CA THR A 44 1.86 2.85 3.97
C THR A 44 1.29 3.54 2.75
N GLN A 45 2.13 3.62 1.71
CA GLN A 45 1.70 3.98 0.37
C GLN A 45 2.30 2.99 -0.61
N ASP A 46 1.50 2.51 -1.57
CA ASP A 46 2.06 2.07 -2.84
C ASP A 46 2.73 3.25 -3.54
N TRP A 47 3.93 3.01 -4.04
CA TRP A 47 4.82 4.06 -4.51
C TRP A 47 5.61 3.59 -5.72
N HIS A 48 4.89 3.29 -6.79
CA HIS A 48 5.44 2.59 -7.95
C HIS A 48 6.15 3.53 -8.93
N PRO A 49 7.36 3.19 -9.41
CA PRO A 49 7.93 3.91 -10.55
C PRO A 49 7.03 3.72 -11.79
N PRO A 50 7.04 4.65 -12.76
CA PRO A 50 6.15 4.57 -13.93
C PRO A 50 6.36 3.31 -14.80
N ASP A 51 7.56 2.74 -14.76
CA ASP A 51 7.94 1.51 -15.47
C ASP A 51 7.77 0.24 -14.62
N HIS A 52 7.02 0.31 -13.51
CA HIS A 52 6.85 -0.83 -12.61
C HIS A 52 6.25 -2.06 -13.31
N GLY A 53 6.83 -3.23 -13.04
CA GLY A 53 6.53 -4.48 -13.71
C GLY A 53 5.15 -5.05 -13.37
N SER A 54 4.47 -4.55 -12.33
CA SER A 54 3.08 -4.93 -12.05
C SER A 54 2.08 -4.26 -13.00
N PHE A 55 2.47 -3.23 -13.76
CA PHE A 55 1.54 -2.53 -14.64
C PHE A 55 1.35 -3.24 -15.98
N ALA A 56 0.10 -3.53 -16.34
CA ALA A 56 -0.24 -4.17 -17.61
C ALA A 56 0.29 -3.42 -18.85
N PRO A 57 0.24 -2.07 -18.92
CA PRO A 57 0.79 -1.34 -20.07
C PRO A 57 2.30 -1.54 -20.31
N ASN A 58 3.05 -1.99 -19.30
CA ASN A 58 4.48 -2.27 -19.44
C ASN A 58 4.76 -3.66 -20.06
N HIS A 59 3.71 -4.40 -20.45
CA HIS A 59 3.82 -5.72 -21.06
C HIS A 59 3.01 -5.78 -22.37
N SER A 60 3.71 -5.96 -23.49
CA SER A 60 3.07 -5.99 -24.82
C SER A 60 1.98 -7.06 -24.92
N GLY A 61 0.78 -6.65 -25.32
CA GLY A 61 -0.37 -7.54 -25.52
C GLY A 61 -1.05 -8.03 -24.24
N LYS A 62 -0.71 -7.47 -23.08
CA LYS A 62 -1.34 -7.80 -21.79
C LYS A 62 -2.41 -6.78 -21.39
N LYS A 63 -3.30 -7.21 -20.51
CA LYS A 63 -4.35 -6.39 -19.91
C LYS A 63 -4.38 -6.55 -18.38
N PRO A 64 -4.94 -5.58 -17.64
CA PRO A 64 -5.19 -5.77 -16.21
C PRO A 64 -5.93 -7.08 -15.92
N GLY A 65 -5.52 -7.78 -14.87
CA GLY A 65 -5.99 -9.11 -14.47
C GLY A 65 -5.23 -10.28 -15.10
N ASP A 66 -4.42 -10.07 -16.15
CA ASP A 66 -3.55 -11.13 -16.67
C ASP A 66 -2.47 -11.52 -15.66
N ARG A 67 -2.05 -12.78 -15.68
CA ARG A 67 -0.93 -13.28 -14.87
C ARG A 67 0.32 -13.48 -15.72
N ILE A 68 1.47 -13.12 -15.17
CA ILE A 68 2.79 -13.34 -15.76
C ILE A 68 3.78 -13.86 -14.72
N ILE A 69 4.96 -14.27 -15.18
CA ILE A 69 6.13 -14.43 -14.31
C ILE A 69 6.94 -13.15 -14.38
N LEU A 70 7.07 -12.47 -13.24
CA LEU A 70 7.89 -11.26 -13.06
C LEU A 70 9.00 -11.59 -12.06
N ASP A 71 10.26 -11.41 -12.47
CA ASP A 71 11.45 -11.68 -11.64
C ASP A 71 11.41 -13.04 -10.88
N GLY A 72 10.89 -14.06 -11.56
CA GLY A 72 10.80 -15.44 -11.06
C GLY A 72 9.62 -15.76 -10.15
N ILE A 73 8.66 -14.84 -9.97
CA ILE A 73 7.43 -15.07 -9.20
C ILE A 73 6.18 -14.78 -10.04
N GLU A 74 5.04 -15.36 -9.67
CA GLU A 74 3.76 -15.05 -10.31
C GLU A 74 3.29 -13.63 -9.92
N GLN A 75 2.87 -12.85 -10.92
CA GLN A 75 2.39 -11.48 -10.77
C GLN A 75 1.06 -11.30 -11.51
N ILE A 76 0.09 -10.68 -10.83
CA ILE A 76 -1.13 -10.17 -11.47
C ILE A 76 -0.83 -8.78 -12.04
N LEU A 77 -1.20 -8.52 -13.28
CA LEU A 77 -1.02 -7.22 -13.89
C LEU A 77 -2.17 -6.27 -13.52
N TRP A 78 -1.83 -5.04 -13.17
CA TRP A 78 -2.77 -4.00 -12.74
C TRP A 78 -2.83 -2.85 -13.75
N PRO A 79 -3.86 -2.00 -13.71
CA PRO A 79 -3.78 -0.67 -14.32
C PRO A 79 -2.57 0.10 -13.76
N VAL A 80 -2.13 1.15 -14.44
CA VAL A 80 -1.17 2.09 -13.84
C VAL A 80 -1.86 2.78 -12.68
N HIS A 81 -1.25 2.73 -11.49
CA HIS A 81 -1.79 3.30 -10.27
C HIS A 81 -0.66 3.66 -9.30
N CYS A 82 -0.92 4.55 -8.36
CA CYS A 82 -0.02 4.94 -7.28
C CYS A 82 1.41 5.24 -7.76
N VAL A 83 1.51 5.91 -8.92
CA VAL A 83 2.80 6.27 -9.51
C VAL A 83 3.45 7.36 -8.67
N GLN A 84 4.75 7.21 -8.41
CA GLN A 84 5.55 8.15 -7.60
C GLN A 84 5.31 9.60 -8.03
N ASP A 85 5.12 10.46 -7.03
CA ASP A 85 4.95 11.91 -7.19
C ASP A 85 3.75 12.32 -8.06
N THR A 86 2.73 11.46 -8.17
CA THR A 86 1.47 11.78 -8.86
C THR A 86 0.30 11.92 -7.88
N HIS A 87 -0.75 12.62 -8.31
CA HIS A 87 -1.98 12.77 -7.54
C HIS A 87 -2.59 11.42 -7.14
N GLY A 88 -2.52 10.40 -8.01
CA GLY A 88 -3.05 9.06 -7.72
C GLY A 88 -2.39 8.39 -6.51
N ALA A 89 -1.11 8.69 -6.27
CA ALA A 89 -0.35 8.14 -5.15
C ALA A 89 -0.46 8.97 -3.86
N GLU A 90 -0.98 10.19 -3.92
CA GLU A 90 -1.23 10.99 -2.72
C GLU A 90 -2.28 10.30 -1.83
N PHE A 91 -2.17 10.53 -0.52
CA PHE A 91 -3.25 10.18 0.39
C PHE A 91 -4.53 10.92 0.03
N ALA A 92 -5.66 10.28 0.32
CA ALA A 92 -6.98 10.87 0.15
C ALA A 92 -7.07 12.22 0.89
N PRO A 93 -7.64 13.29 0.29
CA PRO A 93 -7.75 14.59 0.95
C PRO A 93 -8.52 14.58 2.27
N SER A 94 -9.43 13.62 2.46
CA SER A 94 -10.22 13.42 3.67
C SER A 94 -9.52 12.58 4.75
N PHE A 95 -8.37 11.97 4.43
CA PHE A 95 -7.58 11.21 5.39
C PHE A 95 -6.70 12.16 6.22
N ASP A 96 -6.94 12.21 7.53
CA ASP A 96 -6.14 13.02 8.46
C ASP A 96 -4.80 12.35 8.70
N THR A 97 -3.72 12.97 8.20
CA THR A 97 -2.36 12.46 8.34
C THR A 97 -1.59 13.07 9.52
N SER A 98 -2.22 13.94 10.32
CA SER A 98 -1.55 14.72 11.37
C SER A 98 -0.94 13.87 12.50
N ARG A 99 -1.43 12.65 12.70
CA ARG A 99 -0.92 11.70 13.72
C ARG A 99 0.04 10.66 13.16
N ILE A 100 0.27 10.64 11.85
CA ILE A 100 1.15 9.66 11.22
C ILE A 100 2.60 9.96 11.62
N ALA A 101 3.17 9.07 12.42
CA ALA A 101 4.54 9.20 12.90
C ALA A 101 5.57 8.92 11.79
N ARG A 102 5.23 8.03 10.86
CA ARG A 102 6.06 7.68 9.70
C ARG A 102 5.23 7.04 8.61
N ILE A 103 5.60 7.35 7.37
CA ILE A 103 5.06 6.73 6.15
C ILE A 103 6.11 5.75 5.62
N PHE A 104 5.68 4.58 5.20
CA PHE A 104 6.51 3.57 4.54
C PHE A 104 6.04 3.36 3.11
N HIS A 105 6.97 3.50 2.17
CA HIS A 105 6.71 3.25 0.76
C HIS A 105 6.99 1.80 0.43
N LYS A 106 6.08 1.19 -0.33
CA LYS A 106 6.21 -0.16 -0.88
C LYS A 106 6.02 -0.14 -2.40
N GLY A 107 6.49 -1.18 -3.08
CA GLY A 107 6.40 -1.29 -4.54
C GLY A 107 7.37 -0.39 -5.32
N ILE A 108 8.48 0.01 -4.69
CA ILE A 108 9.44 0.97 -5.27
C ILE A 108 10.43 0.36 -6.27
N ASP A 109 10.64 -0.96 -6.26
CA ASP A 109 11.55 -1.63 -7.21
C ASP A 109 10.75 -2.02 -8.46
N PRO A 110 11.11 -1.54 -9.67
CA PRO A 110 10.31 -1.79 -10.87
C PRO A 110 10.20 -3.28 -11.24
N ARG A 111 11.03 -4.15 -10.68
CA ARG A 111 11.08 -5.57 -11.03
C ARG A 111 10.25 -6.45 -10.12
N ILE A 112 9.76 -5.93 -8.99
CA ILE A 112 9.05 -6.74 -8.00
C ILE A 112 8.02 -5.92 -7.25
N ASP A 113 6.80 -6.45 -7.24
CA ASP A 113 5.68 -5.85 -6.54
C ASP A 113 5.73 -6.14 -5.02
N SER A 114 4.99 -5.37 -4.24
CA SER A 114 5.03 -5.44 -2.77
C SER A 114 3.65 -5.14 -2.20
N TYR A 115 2.82 -6.18 -2.07
CA TYR A 115 1.53 -6.04 -1.40
C TYR A 115 1.70 -5.88 0.10
N SER A 116 2.53 -6.72 0.70
CA SER A 116 2.76 -6.68 2.14
C SER A 116 3.37 -5.35 2.57
N THR A 117 2.93 -4.86 3.73
CA THR A 117 3.52 -3.68 4.36
C THR A 117 4.91 -3.94 4.92
N PHE A 118 5.34 -5.21 5.01
CA PHE A 118 6.62 -5.62 5.61
C PHE A 118 7.69 -5.99 4.60
N PHE A 119 7.33 -6.68 3.51
CA PHE A 119 8.28 -7.21 2.54
C PHE A 119 7.74 -7.14 1.11
N ASP A 120 8.64 -7.21 0.13
CA ASP A 120 8.24 -7.47 -1.26
C ASP A 120 7.60 -8.86 -1.43
N ASN A 121 6.93 -9.08 -2.57
CA ASN A 121 6.16 -10.31 -2.83
C ASN A 121 7.01 -11.60 -2.87
N ALA A 122 8.34 -11.49 -2.94
CA ALA A 122 9.26 -12.62 -2.87
C ALA A 122 10.03 -12.70 -1.54
N HIS A 123 9.69 -11.86 -0.57
CA HIS A 123 10.40 -11.70 0.71
C HIS A 123 11.91 -11.45 0.55
N ARG A 124 12.33 -10.79 -0.53
CA ARG A 124 13.75 -10.49 -0.83
C ARG A 124 14.21 -9.20 -0.17
N ARG A 125 13.30 -8.23 0.00
CA ARG A 125 13.57 -6.92 0.61
C ARG A 125 12.50 -6.57 1.64
N SER A 126 12.96 -6.01 2.76
CA SER A 126 12.12 -5.39 3.78
C SER A 126 11.76 -3.96 3.39
N THR A 127 10.56 -3.51 3.78
CA THR A 127 10.15 -2.10 3.70
C THR A 127 10.77 -1.25 4.80
N GLY A 128 11.39 -1.86 5.80
CA GLY A 128 11.88 -1.19 7.02
C GLY A 128 10.82 -1.05 8.11
N LEU A 129 9.56 -1.40 7.84
CA LEU A 129 8.46 -1.24 8.79
C LEU A 129 8.60 -2.19 9.98
N GLY A 130 8.95 -3.45 9.71
CA GLY A 130 9.13 -4.47 10.75
C GLY A 130 10.25 -4.10 11.73
N GLU A 131 11.39 -3.64 11.21
CA GLU A 131 12.51 -3.15 12.00
C GLU A 131 12.10 -1.95 12.86
N TYR A 132 11.39 -0.99 12.26
CA TYR A 132 10.91 0.20 12.97
C TYR A 132 9.98 -0.12 14.16
N LEU A 133 9.11 -1.12 13.99
CA LEU A 133 8.24 -1.62 15.06
C LEU A 133 9.04 -2.33 16.16
N ASN A 134 10.01 -3.16 15.78
CA ASN A 134 10.87 -3.91 16.70
C ASN A 134 11.70 -2.97 17.57
N GLU A 135 12.33 -1.95 16.98
CA GLU A 135 13.09 -0.91 17.69
C GLU A 135 12.24 -0.19 18.75
N ARG A 136 10.94 -0.08 18.52
CA ARG A 136 9.98 0.56 19.44
C ARG A 136 9.29 -0.41 20.39
N SER A 137 9.70 -1.68 20.41
CA SER A 137 9.10 -2.72 21.26
C SER A 137 7.58 -2.81 21.13
N VAL A 138 7.06 -2.61 19.91
CA VAL A 138 5.64 -2.82 19.62
C VAL A 138 5.30 -4.29 19.85
N LYS A 139 4.16 -4.54 20.50
CA LYS A 139 3.71 -5.90 20.87
C LYS A 139 2.52 -6.37 20.06
N ASN A 140 1.64 -5.44 19.70
CA ASN A 140 0.45 -5.72 18.92
C ASN A 140 0.37 -4.73 17.75
N VAL A 141 0.09 -5.26 16.57
CA VAL A 141 -0.11 -4.51 15.34
C VAL A 141 -1.56 -4.66 14.93
N TYR A 142 -2.18 -3.54 14.59
CA TYR A 142 -3.54 -3.48 14.07
C TYR A 142 -3.48 -2.86 12.69
N LEU A 143 -4.09 -3.53 11.72
CA LEU A 143 -4.14 -3.11 10.32
C LEU A 143 -5.55 -2.63 10.01
N LEU A 144 -5.64 -1.51 9.30
CA LEU A 144 -6.84 -1.04 8.62
C LEU A 144 -6.42 -0.41 7.29
N GLY A 145 -7.28 -0.43 6.28
CA GLY A 145 -6.97 0.19 5.00
C GLY A 145 -7.47 -0.64 3.82
N LEU A 146 -6.78 -0.49 2.68
CA LEU A 146 -7.18 -1.05 1.40
C LEU A 146 -6.00 -1.79 0.73
N ALA A 147 -6.23 -2.77 -0.14
CA ALA A 147 -7.44 -3.59 -0.24
C ALA A 147 -7.38 -4.76 0.76
N LEU A 148 -8.53 -5.19 1.27
CA LEU A 148 -8.62 -6.26 2.29
C LEU A 148 -7.95 -7.56 1.84
N ASP A 149 -8.11 -7.94 0.58
CA ASP A 149 -7.66 -9.20 -0.01
C ASP A 149 -6.25 -9.15 -0.61
N TYR A 150 -5.63 -7.97 -0.62
CA TYR A 150 -4.25 -7.72 -1.06
C TYR A 150 -3.43 -7.08 0.07
N CYS A 151 -3.17 -5.77 0.00
CA CYS A 151 -2.20 -5.09 0.86
C CYS A 151 -2.45 -5.24 2.37
N VAL A 152 -3.71 -5.39 2.79
CA VAL A 152 -4.06 -5.61 4.21
C VAL A 152 -3.82 -7.07 4.63
N LYS A 153 -3.99 -8.03 3.72
CA LYS A 153 -3.90 -9.47 4.01
C LYS A 153 -2.46 -9.99 4.01
N TYR A 154 -1.63 -9.54 3.08
CA TYR A 154 -0.29 -10.09 2.85
C TYR A 154 0.80 -9.46 3.73
#